data_AF-A0AA43CHF4-F1
#
_entry.id   AF-A0AA43CHF4-F1
#
_cell.length_a   1.000
_cell.length_b   1.000
_cell.length_c   1.000
_cell.angle_alpha   90.00
_cell.angle_beta   90.00
_cell.angle_gamma   90.00
#
_symmetry.space_group_name_H-M   'P 1'
#
loop_
_entity.id
_entity.type
_entity.pdbx_description
1 polymer ?
#
loop_
_entity_poly.entity_id
_entity_poly.type
_entity_poly.pdbx_seq_one_letter_code
_entity_poly.pdbx_strand_id
1 'polypeptide(L)'
;DSTTDETIWVVDLNFDESDDWRSKMVNAVSVAMSKRMALRVSVTWFYDNLPALQTVTLFDQDPALPGAVAIGTVPFELDETDILVTTSLVVDF
;
A
#
# COMPACT_ATOMS: atom_id res chain seq x y z
N ASP A 1 6.64 13.00 29.74
CA ASP A 1 6.56 12.00 28.67
C ASP A 1 5.10 11.89 28.28
N SER A 2 4.77 11.94 27.00
CA SER A 2 3.39 11.88 26.52
C SER A 2 3.30 10.98 25.28
N THR A 3 2.32 10.09 25.28
CA THR A 3 2.03 9.19 24.16
C THR A 3 0.69 9.58 23.54
N THR A 4 0.60 9.52 22.22
CA THR A 4 -0.63 9.77 21.46
C THR A 4 -0.80 8.67 20.45
N ASP A 5 -1.95 8.02 20.52
CA ASP A 5 -2.36 6.96 19.60
C ASP A 5 -3.44 7.49 18.67
N GLU A 6 -3.35 7.16 17.39
CA GLU A 6 -4.26 7.60 16.34
C GLU A 6 -4.63 6.40 15.46
N THR A 7 -5.94 6.15 15.33
CA THR A 7 -6.48 5.14 14.42
C THR A 7 -7.50 5.81 13.52
N ILE A 8 -7.29 5.74 12.20
CA ILE A 8 -8.18 6.28 11.19
C ILE A 8 -8.58 5.14 10.26
N TRP A 9 -9.88 5.01 10.01
CA TRP A 9 -10.42 4.10 9.02
C TRP A 9 -11.30 4.87 8.05
N VAL A 10 -11.04 4.72 6.75
CA VAL A 10 -11.75 5.38 5.66
C VAL A 10 -12.11 4.34 4.61
N VAL A 11 -13.36 4.30 4.20
CA VAL A 11 -13.83 3.51 3.06
C VAL A 11 -14.35 4.47 2.01
N ASP A 12 -13.86 4.31 0.80
CA ASP A 12 -14.29 5.05 -0.39
C ASP A 12 -15.01 4.09 -1.34
N LEU A 13 -16.07 4.56 -1.96
CA LEU A 13 -16.85 3.82 -2.95
C LEU A 13 -16.77 4.58 -4.25
N ASN A 14 -16.36 3.92 -5.32
CA ASN A 14 -16.40 4.55 -6.62
C ASN A 14 -17.87 4.68 -7.09
N PHE A 15 -18.28 5.88 -7.50
CA PHE A 15 -19.69 6.17 -7.81
C PHE A 15 -20.16 5.54 -9.13
N ASP A 16 -19.24 5.07 -9.98
CA ASP A 16 -19.53 4.49 -11.30
C ASP A 16 -19.63 2.96 -11.26
N GLU A 17 -18.91 2.31 -10.34
CA GLU A 17 -18.92 0.85 -10.13
C GLU A 17 -19.07 0.54 -8.63
N SER A 18 -20.24 0.00 -8.24
CA SER A 18 -20.54 -0.33 -6.84
C SER A 18 -19.67 -1.45 -6.26
N ASP A 19 -18.94 -2.17 -7.12
CA ASP A 19 -18.01 -3.24 -6.76
C ASP A 19 -16.56 -2.72 -6.59
N ASP A 20 -16.26 -1.49 -7.01
CA ASP A 20 -14.96 -0.82 -6.82
C ASP A 20 -14.95 -0.05 -5.50
N TRP A 21 -14.65 -0.76 -4.41
CA TRP A 21 -14.49 -0.16 -3.09
C TRP A 21 -13.05 -0.22 -2.62
N ARG A 22 -12.58 0.89 -2.05
CA ARG A 22 -11.23 1.03 -1.52
C ARG A 22 -11.27 1.33 -0.03
N SER A 23 -10.51 0.59 0.76
CA SER A 23 -10.38 0.81 2.20
C SER A 23 -8.97 1.27 2.56
N LYS A 24 -8.90 2.21 3.48
CA LYS A 24 -7.67 2.74 4.06
C LYS A 24 -7.74 2.67 5.58
N MET A 25 -6.79 1.97 6.19
CA MET A 25 -6.63 1.91 7.63
C MET A 25 -5.26 2.48 8.03
N VAL A 26 -5.24 3.52 8.86
CA VAL A 26 -4.02 4.13 9.39
C VAL A 26 -3.98 3.89 10.89
N ASN A 27 -2.86 3.38 11.38
CA ASN A 27 -2.55 3.31 12.81
C ASN A 27 -1.25 4.06 13.04
N ALA A 28 -1.25 5.02 13.96
CA ALA A 28 -0.07 5.77 14.32
C ALA A 28 0.09 5.88 15.83
N VAL A 29 1.34 5.80 16.27
CA VAL A 29 1.74 5.98 17.67
C VAL A 29 2.82 7.05 17.70
N SER A 30 2.62 8.06 18.53
CA SER A 30 3.55 9.17 18.72
C SER A 30 3.97 9.24 20.18
N VAL A 31 5.27 9.35 20.44
CA VAL A 31 5.84 9.41 21.79
C VAL A 31 6.77 10.61 21.89
N ALA A 32 6.53 11.47 22.88
CA ALA A 32 7.38 12.62 23.20
C ALA A 32 8.38 12.26 24.31
N MET A 33 9.50 11.64 23.92
CA MET A 33 10.55 11.16 24.82
C MET A 33 11.19 12.29 25.65
N SER A 34 11.26 13.51 25.12
CA SER A 34 11.72 14.70 25.86
C SER A 34 11.09 15.97 25.31
N LYS A 35 11.28 17.13 25.97
CA LYS A 35 10.82 18.44 25.44
C LYS A 35 11.35 18.78 24.04
N ARG A 36 12.39 18.06 23.60
CA ARG A 36 13.15 18.31 22.37
C ARG A 36 13.17 17.11 21.44
N MET A 37 12.47 16.02 21.77
CA MET A 37 12.52 14.79 20.99
C MET A 37 11.15 14.13 20.93
N ALA A 38 10.66 13.91 19.72
CA ALA A 38 9.41 13.22 19.47
C ALA A 38 9.61 12.17 18.37
N LEU A 39 9.12 10.96 18.61
CA LEU A 39 9.10 9.86 17.65
C LEU A 39 7.66 9.56 17.27
N ARG A 40 7.36 9.48 15.98
CA ARG A 40 6.08 8.99 15.46
C ARG A 40 6.33 7.83 14.51
N VAL A 41 5.56 6.77 14.70
CA VAL A 41 5.53 5.59 13.84
C VAL A 41 4.10 5.42 13.36
N SER A 42 3.92 5.18 12.07
CA SER A 42 2.60 4.96 11.48
C SER A 42 2.64 3.84 10.47
N VAL A 43 1.58 3.05 10.45
CA VAL A 43 1.34 1.95 9.52
C VAL A 43 0.02 2.24 8.82
N THR A 44 0.07 2.34 7.50
CA THR A 44 -1.11 2.53 6.65
C THR A 44 -1.30 1.29 5.81
N TRP A 45 -2.52 0.79 5.79
CA TRP A 45 -2.99 -0.34 5.00
C TRP A 45 -3.94 0.23 3.96
N PHE A 46 -3.74 -0.13 2.71
CA PHE A 46 -4.65 0.15 1.62
C PHE A 46 -5.14 -1.18 1.07
N TYR A 47 -6.44 -1.28 0.87
CA TYR A 47 -7.09 -2.45 0.28
C TYR A 47 -7.94 -1.97 -0.89
N ASP A 48 -7.84 -2.65 -2.02
CA ASP A 48 -8.49 -2.30 -3.28
C ASP A 48 -9.16 -3.54 -3.88
N ASN A 49 -10.50 -3.60 -3.82
CA ASN A 49 -11.26 -4.78 -4.23
C ASN A 49 -11.21 -5.06 -5.74
N LEU A 50 -10.93 -4.03 -6.55
CA LEU A 50 -10.72 -4.17 -7.99
C LEU A 50 -9.31 -3.67 -8.33
N PRO A 51 -8.28 -4.50 -8.09
CA PRO A 51 -6.90 -4.10 -8.36
C PRO A 51 -6.70 -3.85 -9.85
N ALA A 52 -5.78 -2.95 -10.17
CA ALA A 52 -5.50 -2.59 -11.55
C ALA A 52 -5.05 -3.82 -12.37
N LEU A 53 -5.65 -4.00 -13.55
CA LEU A 53 -5.25 -5.05 -14.49
C LEU A 53 -4.00 -4.62 -15.24
N GLN A 54 -2.92 -5.37 -15.11
CA GLN A 54 -1.72 -5.22 -15.92
C GLN A 54 -1.71 -6.22 -17.07
N THR A 55 -1.38 -5.75 -18.27
CA THR A 55 -1.19 -6.64 -19.42
C THR A 55 0.18 -7.30 -19.33
N VAL A 56 0.21 -8.63 -19.12
CA VAL A 56 1.44 -9.42 -19.04
C VAL A 56 1.62 -10.22 -20.33
N THR A 57 2.83 -10.17 -20.90
CA THR A 57 3.19 -10.93 -22.09
C THR A 57 3.40 -12.40 -21.75
N LEU A 58 2.69 -13.29 -22.44
CA LEU A 58 2.88 -14.73 -22.38
C LEU A 58 4.01 -15.15 -23.32
N PHE A 59 4.86 -16.04 -22.84
CA PHE A 59 5.92 -16.68 -23.62
C PHE A 59 5.62 -18.18 -23.74
N ASP A 60 5.98 -18.78 -24.88
CA ASP A 60 5.82 -20.24 -25.14
C ASP A 60 6.64 -21.11 -24.16
N GLN A 61 7.64 -20.50 -23.54
CA GLN A 61 8.54 -21.11 -22.57
C GLN A 61 9.05 -20.03 -21.60
N ASP A 62 9.78 -20.44 -20.56
CA ASP A 62 10.38 -19.52 -19.60
C ASP A 62 11.18 -18.41 -20.32
N PRO A 63 10.86 -17.12 -20.12
CA PRO A 63 11.56 -16.00 -20.76
C PRO A 63 13.04 -15.90 -20.38
N ALA A 64 13.49 -16.59 -19.33
CA ALA A 64 14.91 -16.70 -18.98
C ALA A 64 15.70 -17.62 -19.92
N LEU A 65 15.02 -18.43 -20.75
CA LEU A 65 15.65 -19.34 -21.71
C LEU A 65 15.83 -18.66 -23.09
N PRO A 66 16.98 -18.86 -23.75
CA PRO A 66 17.20 -18.32 -25.09
C PRO A 66 16.23 -18.94 -26.10
N GLY A 67 15.55 -18.08 -26.86
CA GLY A 67 14.56 -18.48 -27.86
C GLY A 67 13.10 -18.40 -27.40
N ALA A 68 12.81 -17.82 -26.23
CA ALA A 68 11.43 -17.53 -25.82
C ALA A 68 10.77 -16.56 -26.82
N VAL A 69 9.60 -16.95 -27.34
CA VAL A 69 8.78 -16.15 -28.26
C VAL A 69 7.52 -15.71 -27.54
N ALA A 70 7.16 -14.43 -27.66
CA ALA A 70 5.92 -13.91 -27.14
C ALA A 70 4.73 -14.48 -27.93
N ILE A 71 3.84 -15.20 -27.26
CA ILE A 71 2.68 -15.89 -27.85
C ILE A 71 1.35 -15.15 -27.64
N GLY A 72 1.36 -14.11 -26.79
CA GLY A 72 0.17 -13.29 -26.55
C GLY A 72 0.31 -12.42 -25.32
N THR A 73 -0.80 -11.81 -24.91
CA THR A 73 -0.90 -11.02 -23.68
C THR A 73 -2.16 -11.39 -22.92
N VAL A 74 -2.07 -11.48 -21.59
CA VAL A 74 -3.23 -11.70 -20.72
C VAL A 74 -3.34 -10.57 -19.68
N PRO A 75 -4.56 -10.16 -19.30
CA PRO A 75 -4.75 -9.30 -18.14
C PRO A 75 -4.41 -10.09 -16.87
N PHE A 76 -3.62 -9.48 -16.00
CA PHE A 76 -3.22 -10.01 -14.70
C PHE A 76 -3.56 -8.97 -13.63
N GLU A 77 -4.22 -9.40 -12.56
CA GLU A 77 -4.60 -8.55 -11.44
C GLU A 77 -3.35 -8.20 -10.60
N LEU A 78 -3.13 -6.90 -10.35
CA LEU A 78 -2.11 -6.44 -9.40
C LEU A 78 -2.52 -6.76 -7.96
N ASP A 79 -1.64 -6.47 -7.00
CA ASP A 79 -1.93 -6.75 -5.59
C ASP A 79 -3.11 -5.91 -5.08
N GLU A 80 -4.01 -6.57 -4.37
CA GLU A 80 -5.22 -5.99 -3.77
C GLU A 80 -4.89 -5.29 -2.44
N THR A 81 -3.73 -5.58 -1.81
CA THR A 81 -3.35 -4.98 -0.53
C THR A 81 -1.95 -4.35 -0.56
N ASP A 82 -1.89 -3.05 -0.27
CA ASP A 82 -0.64 -2.31 -0.10
C ASP A 82 -0.41 -1.91 1.37
N ILE A 83 0.81 -2.09 1.88
CA ILE A 83 1.21 -1.70 3.23
C ILE A 83 2.32 -0.65 3.17
N LEU A 84 2.09 0.51 3.80
CA LEU A 84 3.06 1.59 3.93
C LEU A 84 3.42 1.83 5.40
N VAL A 85 4.69 1.73 5.73
CA VAL A 85 5.23 2.05 7.06
C VAL A 85 5.98 3.37 6.99
N THR A 86 5.56 4.35 7.78
CA THR A 86 6.20 5.66 7.88
C THR A 86 6.70 5.91 9.29
N THR A 87 7.97 6.24 9.42
CA THR A 87 8.63 6.59 10.68
C THR A 87 9.21 8.00 10.59
N SER A 88 8.99 8.81 11.62
CA SER A 88 9.53 10.18 11.68
C SER A 88 10.06 10.47 13.07
N LEU A 89 11.29 10.97 13.15
CA LEU A 89 11.94 11.41 14.37
C LEU A 89 12.24 12.91 14.26
N VAL A 90 11.73 13.68 15.22
CA VAL A 90 11.99 15.13 15.33
C VAL A 90 12.89 15.36 16.53
N VAL A 91 13.99 16.09 16.31
CA VAL A 91 14.97 16.47 17.32
C VAL A 91 15.18 17.99 17.24
N ASP A 92 15.04 18.67 18.37
CA ASP A 92 15.22 20.12 18.51
C ASP A 92 16.45 20.42 19.39
N PHE A 93 17.26 21.43 19.03
CA PHE A 93 18.59 21.67 19.63
C PHE A 93 18.63 22.96 20.48
#